data_AF-A0A1Q8THX2-F1
#
_entry.id   AF-A0A1Q8THX2-F1
#
_cell.length_a   1.000
_cell.length_b   1.000
_cell.length_c   1.000
_cell.angle_alpha   90.00
_cell.angle_beta   90.00
_cell.angle_gamma   90.00
#
_symmetry.space_group_name_H-M   'P 1'
#
loop_
_entity.id
_entity.type
_entity.pdbx_description
1 polymer ?
#
loop_
_entity_poly.entity_id
_entity_poly.type
_entity_poly.pdbx_seq_one_letter_code
_entity_poly.pdbx_strand_id
1 'polypeptide(L)'
;MPWARPGNGFTLLFEQAAMSLVKEMLVLAVSRQLERSDQRLWRIVHHHVGRMLGQLDLSMVEAVGLDSAMSRCLSTCSPSTSR
;
A
#
# COMPACT_ATOMS: atom_id res chain seq x y z
N MET A 1 -8.94 -11.36 -15.56
CA MET A 1 -8.29 -10.53 -14.53
C MET A 1 -8.20 -11.34 -13.24
N PRO A 2 -7.01 -11.81 -12.79
CA PRO A 2 -6.87 -12.82 -11.73
C PRO A 2 -7.07 -12.28 -10.30
N TRP A 3 -7.35 -10.98 -10.15
CA TRP A 3 -7.12 -10.27 -8.89
C TRP A 3 -8.40 -9.95 -8.08
N ALA A 4 -9.58 -10.23 -8.63
CA ALA A 4 -10.84 -9.93 -7.94
C ALA A 4 -11.53 -11.18 -7.41
N ARG A 5 -11.91 -11.09 -6.15
CA ARG A 5 -12.41 -12.20 -5.34
C ARG A 5 -13.86 -11.96 -4.91
N PRO A 6 -14.77 -12.93 -5.06
CA PRO A 6 -16.08 -12.86 -4.41
C PRO A 6 -15.92 -12.98 -2.88
N GLY A 7 -16.65 -12.15 -2.14
CA GLY A 7 -16.72 -12.23 -0.67
C GLY A 7 -15.85 -11.22 0.11
N ASN A 8 -15.25 -10.21 -0.53
CA ASN A 8 -14.55 -9.12 0.17
C ASN A 8 -15.43 -7.86 0.40
N GLY A 9 -16.63 -7.84 -0.18
CA GLY A 9 -17.58 -6.73 -0.09
C GLY A 9 -17.14 -5.47 -0.85
N PHE A 10 -16.18 -5.60 -1.77
CA PHE A 10 -15.81 -4.57 -2.74
C PHE A 10 -16.09 -5.04 -4.15
N THR A 11 -16.28 -4.08 -5.07
CA THR A 11 -16.41 -4.40 -6.49
C THR A 11 -15.05 -4.78 -7.06
N LEU A 12 -15.08 -5.59 -8.12
CA LEU A 12 -13.89 -5.94 -8.91
C LEU A 12 -13.10 -4.67 -9.26
N LEU A 13 -13.68 -3.72 -9.98
CA LEU A 13 -12.94 -2.50 -10.37
C LEU A 13 -12.34 -1.70 -9.20
N PHE A 14 -12.98 -1.71 -8.03
CA PHE A 14 -12.45 -1.04 -6.84
C PHE A 14 -11.16 -1.70 -6.33
N GLU A 15 -11.09 -3.03 -6.30
CA GLU A 15 -9.87 -3.74 -5.89
C GLU A 15 -8.72 -3.46 -6.87
N GLN A 16 -8.99 -3.30 -8.17
CA GLN A 16 -7.97 -2.91 -9.16
C GLN A 16 -7.39 -1.55 -8.84
N ALA A 17 -8.28 -0.57 -8.68
CA ALA A 17 -7.91 0.82 -8.45
C ALA A 17 -7.13 0.94 -7.14
N ALA A 18 -7.57 0.26 -6.09
CA ALA A 18 -6.87 0.20 -4.81
C ALA A 18 -5.46 -0.38 -4.95
N MET A 19 -5.30 -1.53 -5.63
CA MET A 19 -3.98 -2.13 -5.85
C MET A 19 -3.06 -1.29 -6.74
N SER A 20 -3.60 -0.56 -7.72
CA SER A 20 -2.83 0.39 -8.53
C SER A 20 -2.34 1.58 -7.70
N LEU A 21 -3.18 2.14 -6.82
CA LEU A 21 -2.80 3.28 -5.98
C LEU A 21 -1.79 2.90 -4.89
N VAL A 22 -1.94 1.73 -4.26
CA VAL A 22 -1.04 1.25 -3.19
C VAL A 22 0.38 0.99 -3.71
N LYS A 23 0.55 0.73 -5.01
CA LYS A 23 1.89 0.61 -5.62
C LYS A 23 2.63 1.93 -5.67
N GLU A 24 1.91 3.04 -5.85
CA GLU A 24 2.49 4.37 -6.07
C GLU A 24 2.54 5.20 -4.78
N MET A 25 1.68 4.92 -3.79
CA MET A 25 1.62 5.68 -2.53
C MET A 25 1.36 4.79 -1.31
N LEU A 26 1.58 5.37 -0.12
CA LEU A 26 1.25 4.73 1.15
C LEU A 26 -0.23 4.37 1.27
N VAL A 27 -0.50 3.20 1.88
CA VAL A 27 -1.87 2.72 2.14
C VAL A 27 -2.72 3.75 2.90
N LEU A 28 -2.11 4.55 3.78
CA LEU A 28 -2.80 5.65 4.49
C LEU A 28 -3.23 6.79 3.56
N ALA A 29 -2.43 7.12 2.55
CA ALA A 29 -2.80 8.13 1.56
C ALA A 29 -3.90 7.59 0.64
N VAL A 30 -3.82 6.32 0.24
CA VAL A 30 -4.88 5.64 -0.52
C VAL A 30 -6.19 5.57 0.27
N SER A 31 -6.12 5.29 1.57
CA SER A 31 -7.31 5.19 2.43
C SER A 31 -8.07 6.51 2.48
N ARG A 32 -7.35 7.64 2.48
CA ARG A 32 -7.93 8.99 2.37
C ARG A 32 -8.52 9.25 0.99
N GLN A 33 -7.83 8.87 -0.08
CA GLN A 33 -8.30 9.09 -1.45
C GLN A 33 -9.53 8.24 -1.81
N LEU A 34 -9.65 7.02 -1.27
CA LEU A 34 -10.78 6.12 -1.51
C LEU A 34 -11.88 6.24 -0.45
N GLU A 35 -11.70 7.09 0.57
CA GLU A 35 -12.60 7.22 1.72
C GLU A 35 -12.95 5.87 2.35
N ARG A 36 -11.93 5.02 2.54
CA ARG A 36 -12.07 3.70 3.18
C ARG A 36 -11.11 3.55 4.34
N SER A 37 -11.46 2.67 5.27
CA SER A 37 -10.53 2.27 6.32
C SER A 37 -9.35 1.50 5.71
N ASP A 38 -8.17 1.95 6.11
CA ASP A 38 -6.86 1.33 5.95
C ASP A 38 -6.85 -0.17 6.29
N GLN A 39 -7.48 -0.60 7.39
CA GLN A 39 -7.53 -2.02 7.78
C GLN A 39 -8.19 -2.90 6.71
N ARG A 40 -9.18 -2.36 6.00
CA ARG A 40 -9.87 -3.09 4.93
C ARG A 40 -9.08 -3.11 3.64
N LEU A 41 -8.29 -2.07 3.36
CA LEU A 41 -7.30 -2.04 2.30
C LEU A 41 -6.17 -3.06 2.55
N TRP A 42 -5.65 -3.13 3.77
CA TRP A 42 -4.62 -4.11 4.15
C TRP A 42 -5.06 -5.55 3.91
N ARG A 43 -6.33 -5.88 4.11
CA ARG A 43 -6.87 -7.23 3.78
C ARG A 43 -6.70 -7.58 2.29
N ILE A 44 -6.91 -6.62 1.39
CA ILE A 44 -6.72 -6.82 -0.06
C ILE A 44 -5.23 -7.01 -0.36
N VAL A 45 -4.39 -6.13 0.20
CA VAL A 45 -2.93 -6.15 -0.02
C VAL A 45 -2.32 -7.45 0.49
N HIS A 46 -2.64 -7.88 1.71
CA HIS A 46 -2.14 -9.13 2.29
C HIS A 46 -2.53 -10.35 1.47
N HIS A 47 -3.75 -10.38 0.91
CA HIS A 47 -4.14 -11.48 0.04
C HIS A 47 -3.28 -11.55 -1.23
N HIS A 48 -3.03 -10.39 -1.86
CA HIS A 48 -2.22 -10.33 -3.08
C HIS A 48 -0.76 -10.65 -2.83
N VAL A 49 -0.15 -9.99 -1.84
CA VAL A 49 1.25 -10.21 -1.47
C VAL A 49 1.44 -11.64 -0.98
N GLY A 50 0.51 -12.17 -0.18
CA GLY A 50 0.54 -13.56 0.28
C GLY A 50 0.50 -14.58 -0.86
N ARG A 51 -0.34 -14.40 -1.90
CA ARG A 51 -0.33 -15.27 -3.08
C ARG A 51 0.98 -15.20 -3.86
N MET A 52 1.59 -14.02 -3.96
CA MET A 52 2.85 -13.86 -4.71
C MET A 52 4.02 -14.45 -3.93
N LEU A 53 4.10 -14.18 -2.63
CA LEU A 53 5.10 -14.77 -1.75
C LEU A 53 4.98 -16.30 -1.70
N GLY A 54 3.78 -16.86 -1.72
CA GLY A 54 3.58 -18.31 -1.78
C GLY A 54 3.99 -18.97 -3.10
N GLN A 55 4.23 -18.18 -4.15
CA GLN A 55 4.77 -18.67 -5.43
C GLN A 55 6.27 -18.42 -5.56
N LEU A 56 6.86 -17.64 -4.66
CA LEU A 56 8.27 -17.26 -4.70
C LEU A 56 9.06 -18.19 -3.78
N ASP A 57 10.13 -18.79 -4.31
CA ASP A 57 11.07 -19.54 -3.49
C ASP A 57 11.97 -18.55 -2.74
N LEU A 58 11.77 -18.43 -1.43
CA LEU A 58 12.50 -17.54 -0.53
C LEU A 58 13.56 -18.28 0.30
N SER A 59 13.86 -19.54 -0.04
CA SER A 59 14.73 -20.41 0.76
C SER A 59 16.18 -19.90 0.92
N MET A 60 16.64 -19.01 0.04
CA MET A 60 17.97 -18.41 0.09
C MET A 60 17.99 -16.94 0.57
N VAL A 61 16.84 -16.41 1.03
CA VAL A 61 16.79 -15.04 1.55
C VAL A 61 17.30 -15.01 2.99
N GLU A 62 18.46 -14.38 3.20
CA GLU A 62 19.11 -14.27 4.52
C GLU A 62 18.75 -12.96 5.26
N ALA A 63 18.37 -11.90 4.53
CA ALA A 63 18.04 -10.60 5.11
C ALA A 63 16.88 -9.90 4.37
N VAL A 64 15.98 -9.27 5.14
CA VAL A 64 14.88 -8.44 4.63
C VAL A 64 15.09 -7.01 5.11
N GLY A 65 15.39 -6.11 4.18
CA GLY A 65 15.47 -4.67 4.46
C GLY A 65 14.09 -4.03 4.39
N LEU A 66 13.68 -3.38 5.48
CA LEU A 66 12.45 -2.59 5.52
C LEU A 66 12.82 -1.11 5.34
N ASP A 67 12.49 -0.53 4.18
CA ASP A 67 12.58 0.91 3.99
C ASP A 67 11.25 1.56 4.37
N SER A 68 11.28 2.40 5.40
CA SER A 68 10.08 3.08 5.87
C SER A 68 9.76 4.26 4.96
N ALA A 69 8.79 4.10 4.07
CA ALA A 69 8.23 5.22 3.34
C ALA A 69 7.42 6.12 4.32
N MET A 70 8.04 7.19 4.82
CA MET A 70 7.33 8.25 5.56
C MET A 70 7.01 9.41 4.61
N SER A 71 5.75 9.53 4.19
CA SER A 71 5.29 10.73 3.45
C SER A 71 5.02 11.86 4.45
N ARG A 72 6.08 12.55 4.87
CA ARG A 72 6.00 13.79 5.66
C ARG A 72 6.55 14.93 4.82
N CYS A 73 5.72 15.57 4.01
CA CYS A 73 5.96 16.94 3.57
C CYS A 73 5.30 17.87 4.60
N LEU A 74 6.02 18.18 5.68
CA LEU A 74 5.65 19.29 6.56
C LEU A 74 6.00 20.58 5.82
N SER A 75 4.97 21.26 5.34
CA SER A 75 5.00 22.68 5.02
C SER A 75 5.49 23.48 6.23
N THR A 76 6.80 23.70 6.34
CA THR A 76 7.48 24.85 6.97
C THR A 76 8.99 24.60 6.96
N CYS A 77 9.63 24.72 5.80
CA CYS A 77 10.98 25.28 5.79
C CYS A 77 10.81 26.78 5.55
N SER A 78 10.55 27.52 6.62
CA SER A 78 10.68 28.98 6.59
C SER A 78 12.18 29.28 6.67
N PRO A 79 12.80 29.96 5.67
CA PRO A 79 14.18 30.38 5.82
C PRO A 79 14.20 31.45 6.91
N SER A 80 14.70 31.10 8.10
CA SER A 80 15.04 32.09 9.10
C SER A 80 16.15 32.97 8.51
N THR A 81 15.79 34.19 8.16
CA THR A 81 16.69 35.31 7.92
C THR A 81 17.68 35.42 9.07
N SER A 82 18.94 35.02 8.85
CA SER A 82 20.04 35.43 9.70
C SER A 82 20.49 36.80 9.21
N ARG A 83 20.27 37.78 10.08
CA ARG A 83 20.80 39.13 10.03
C ARG A 83 22.31 39.12 10.26
#